data_AF-A0A1R1ASB8-F1
#
_entry.id   AF-A0A1R1ASB8-F1
#
_cell.length_a   1.000
_cell.length_b   1.000
_cell.length_c   1.000
_cell.angle_alpha   90.00
_cell.angle_beta   90.00
_cell.angle_gamma   90.00
#
_symmetry.space_group_name_H-M   'P 1'
#
loop_
_entity.id
_entity.type
_entity.pdbx_description
1 polymer ?
#
loop_
_entity_poly.entity_id
_entity_poly.type
_entity_poly.pdbx_seq_one_letter_code
_entity_poly.pdbx_strand_id
1 'polypeptide(L)' 'MNEYDINNSIANSFTCTKCNHNECDINELAMTGAGLSKLLNIQYQHYLFVSCMQCGFVEIYDPTILRRRN' A
#
# COMPACT_ATOMS: atom_id res chain seq x y z
N MET A 1 -10.99 -10.92 -3.61
CA MET A 1 -10.42 -10.51 -2.32
C MET A 1 -10.78 -9.06 -2.06
N ASN A 2 -11.37 -8.78 -0.90
CA ASN A 2 -11.68 -7.42 -0.47
C ASN A 2 -10.38 -6.74 0.03
N GLU A 3 -10.38 -5.42 0.18
CA GLU A 3 -9.24 -4.63 0.66
C GLU A 3 -8.74 -5.08 2.04
N TYR A 4 -9.69 -5.45 2.92
CA TYR A 4 -9.42 -6.02 4.25
C TYR A 4 -8.53 -7.27 4.23
N ASP A 5 -8.69 -8.12 3.21
CA ASP A 5 -7.93 -9.37 3.09
C ASP A 5 -6.44 -9.10 2.77
N ILE A 6 -6.18 -8.07 1.96
CA ILE A 6 -4.83 -7.70 1.52
C ILE A 6 -4.05 -7.12 2.70
N ASN A 7 -4.67 -6.20 3.44
CA ASN A 7 -4.05 -5.57 4.60
C ASN A 7 -3.67 -6.60 5.67
N ASN A 8 -4.58 -7.55 5.96
CA ASN A 8 -4.29 -8.64 6.88
C ASN A 8 -3.17 -9.55 6.38
N SER A 9 -3.14 -9.88 5.08
CA SER A 9 -2.06 -10.69 4.51
C SER A 9 -0.70 -10.02 4.64
N ILE A 10 -0.63 -8.71 4.40
CA ILE A 10 0.60 -7.93 4.54
C ILE A 10 1.01 -7.89 6.02
N ALA A 11 0.10 -7.49 6.92
CA ALA A 11 0.38 -7.37 8.35
C ALA A 11 0.89 -8.68 8.97
N ASN A 12 0.31 -9.83 8.58
CA ASN A 12 0.72 -11.13 9.08
C ASN A 12 2.07 -11.62 8.55
N SER A 13 2.55 -11.10 7.42
CA SER A 13 3.81 -11.51 6.78
C SER A 13 4.88 -10.44 6.79
N PHE A 14 4.61 -9.29 7.41
CA PHE A 14 5.52 -8.15 7.41
C PHE A 14 6.77 -8.43 8.24
N THR A 15 7.92 -8.08 7.66
CA THR A 15 9.20 -8.00 8.37
C THR A 15 10.00 -6.88 7.75
N CYS A 16 10.31 -5.85 8.53
CA CYS A 16 10.99 -4.67 8.03
C CYS A 16 12.40 -5.02 7.54
N THR A 17 12.68 -4.75 6.27
CA THR A 17 13.99 -4.99 5.64
C THR A 17 15.14 -4.16 6.22
N LYS A 18 14.84 -3.14 7.05
CA LYS A 18 15.83 -2.25 7.65
C LYS A 18 16.18 -2.59 9.10
N CYS A 19 15.20 -3.03 9.90
CA CYS A 19 15.40 -3.27 11.33
C CYS A 19 14.84 -4.62 11.85
N ASN A 20 14.31 -5.47 10.96
CA ASN A 20 13.69 -6.76 11.28
C ASN A 20 12.54 -6.70 12.31
N HIS A 21 11.88 -5.55 12.43
CA HIS A 21 10.67 -5.41 13.23
C HIS A 21 9.44 -5.90 12.43
N ASN A 22 8.46 -6.48 13.12
CA ASN A 22 7.37 -7.23 12.47
C ASN A 22 6.01 -6.52 12.55
N GLU A 23 5.95 -5.32 13.15
CA GLU A 23 4.73 -4.52 13.17
C GLU A 23 4.81 -3.38 12.14
N CYS A 24 3.72 -3.21 11.40
CA CYS A 24 3.55 -2.16 10.41
C CYS A 24 2.17 -1.50 10.47
N ASP A 25 2.13 -0.25 10.04
CA ASP A 25 0.89 0.47 9.73
C ASP A 25 0.66 0.46 8.20
N ILE A 26 -0.58 0.28 7.76
CA ILE A 26 -0.94 0.17 6.34
C ILE A 26 -1.94 1.27 5.99
N ASN A 27 -1.54 2.18 5.11
CA ASN A 27 -2.38 3.27 4.63
C ASN A 27 -2.57 3.19 3.12
N GLU A 28 -3.82 3.31 2.66
CA GLU A 28 -4.11 3.46 1.23
C GLU A 28 -4.14 4.93 0.85
N LEU A 29 -3.36 5.30 -0.17
CA LEU A 29 -3.40 6.64 -0.74
C LEU A 29 -3.93 6.58 -2.17
N ALA A 30 -5.05 7.26 -2.39
CA ALA A 30 -5.52 7.62 -3.72
C ALA A 30 -4.96 9.01 -4.07
N MET A 31 -3.89 9.06 -4.85
CA MET A 31 -3.35 10.34 -5.33
C MET A 31 -4.21 10.84 -6.49
N THR A 32 -4.94 11.93 -6.28
CA THR A 32 -5.58 12.66 -7.38
C THR A 32 -4.56 13.66 -7.92
N GLY A 33 -4.06 13.44 -9.13
CA GLY A 33 -3.08 14.34 -9.75
C GLY A 33 -3.61 15.78 -9.79
N ALA A 34 -2.86 16.71 -9.19
CA ALA A 34 -3.17 18.13 -9.20
C ALA A 34 -2.93 18.72 -10.60
N GLY A 35 -3.99 18.92 -11.38
CA GLY A 35 -3.94 19.55 -12.70
C GLY A 35 -5.13 19.18 -13.59
N LEU A 36 -5.20 19.80 -14.78
CA LEU A 36 -6.23 19.59 -15.82
C LEU A 36 -6.55 18.12 -16.20
N SER A 37 -5.78 17.15 -15.69
CA SER A 37 -6.05 15.70 -15.73
C SER A 37 -7.41 15.29 -15.15
N LYS A 38 -8.05 16.15 -14.34
CA LYS A 38 -9.39 15.90 -13.75
C LYS A 38 -10.54 15.95 -14.76
N LEU A 39 -10.35 16.52 -15.95
CA LEU A 39 -11.42 16.64 -16.95
C LEU A 39 -11.54 15.49 -17.94
N LEU A 40 -10.51 14.64 -18.13
CA LEU A 40 -10.51 13.73 -19.29
C LEU A 40 -9.98 12.30 -19.12
N ASN A 41 -9.52 11.81 -17.96
CA ASN A 41 -9.44 10.36 -17.78
C ASN A 41 -9.21 9.95 -16.32
N ILE A 42 -10.02 9.00 -15.90
CA ILE A 42 -9.86 8.15 -14.71
C ILE A 42 -8.42 7.64 -14.62
N GLN A 43 -7.62 8.24 -13.73
CA GLN A 43 -6.36 7.67 -13.26
C GLN A 43 -6.43 7.60 -11.73
N TYR A 44 -7.22 6.64 -11.26
CA TYR A 44 -7.18 6.18 -9.88
C TYR A 44 -5.94 5.29 -9.72
N GLN A 45 -4.81 5.89 -9.37
CA GLN A 45 -3.65 5.13 -8.93
C GLN A 45 -3.76 4.92 -7.42
N HIS A 46 -4.19 3.72 -7.05
CA HIS A 46 -4.25 3.26 -5.67
C HIS A 46 -2.93 2.62 -5.29
N TYR A 47 -2.30 3.11 -4.24
CA TYR A 47 -1.08 2.51 -3.68
C TYR A 47 -1.26 2.25 -2.19
N LEU A 48 -0.72 1.14 -1.73
CA LEU A 48 -0.63 0.81 -0.31
C LEU A 48 0.74 1.21 0.21
N PHE A 49 0.75 1.98 1.28
CA PHE A 49 1.94 2.40 2.01
C PHE A 49 2.03 1.58 3.29
N VAL A 50 3.08 0.78 3.41
CA VAL A 50 3.32 -0.11 4.55
C VAL A 50 4.51 0.44 5.33
N SER A 51 4.24 0.98 6.51
CA SER A 51 5.21 1.72 7.32
C SER A 51 5.62 0.90 8.53
N CYS A 52 6.92 0.67 8.71
CA CYS A 52 7.43 0.02 9.91
C CYS A 52 7.18 0.88 11.16
N MET A 53 6.53 0.32 12.18
CA MET A 53 6.21 1.04 13.42
C MET A 53 7.44 1.31 14.31
N GLN A 54 8.60 0.72 14.00
CA GLN A 54 9.84 0.91 14.76
C GLN A 54 10.77 1.97 14.14
N CYS A 55 11.10 1.83 12.85
CA CYS A 55 12.10 2.69 12.21
C CYS A 55 11.53 3.68 11.18
N GLY A 56 10.22 3.62 10.89
CA GLY A 56 9.57 4.50 9.94
C GLY A 56 9.91 4.22 8.47
N PHE A 57 10.61 3.14 8.15
CA PHE A 57 10.81 2.72 6.76
C PHE A 57 9.47 2.40 6.10
N VAL A 58 9.26 2.87 4.87
CA VAL A 58 8.00 2.72 4.14
C VAL A 58 8.23 1.99 2.84
N GLU A 59 7.42 0.95 2.61
CA GLU A 59 7.34 0.20 1.37
C GLU A 59 6.02 0.55 0.65
N ILE A 60 6.05 0.63 -0.68
CA ILE A 60 4.89 1.01 -1.49
C ILE A 60 4.51 -0.17 -2.38
N TYR A 61 3.24 -0.56 -2.34
CA TYR A 61 2.73 -1.71 -3.08
C TYR A 61 1.60 -1.31 -4.02
N ASP A 62 1.57 -1.96 -5.19
CA ASP A 62 0.42 -1.92 -6.11
C ASP A 62 -0.60 -3.01 -5.73
N PRO A 63 -1.78 -2.63 -5.19
CA PRO A 63 -2.79 -3.59 -4.76
C PRO A 63 -3.35 -4.40 -5.95
N THR A 64 -3.30 -3.90 -7.19
CA THR A 64 -3.79 -4.62 -8.36
C THR A 64 -2.91 -5.84 -8.68
N ILE A 65 -1.60 -5.72 -8.46
CA ILE A 65 -0.65 -6.83 -8.62
C ILE A 65 -0.77 -7.82 -7.46
N LEU A 66 -0.93 -7.33 -6.23
CA LEU A 66 -1.11 -8.19 -5.06
C LEU A 66 -2.39 -9.04 -5.16
N ARG A 67 -3.48 -8.47 -5.70
CA ARG A 67 -4.74 -9.19 -5.95
C ARG A 67 -4.63 -10.32 -6.99
N ARG A 68 -3.66 -10.27 -7.91
CA ARG A 68 -3.48 -11.31 -8.95
C ARG A 68 -2.67 -12.52 -8.47
N ARG A 69 -2.00 -12.42 -7.32
CA ARG A 69 -1.13 -13.48 -6.80
C ARG A 69 -1.88 -14.58 -6.03
N ASN A 70 -3.18 -14.41 -5.77
CA ASN A 70 -4.04 -15.36 -5.04
C ASN A 70 -5.33 -15.66 -5.81
#